data_AF-A0A8X6KZ96-F1
#
_entry.id   AF-A0A8X6KZ96-F1
#
_cell.length_a   1.000
_cell.length_b   1.000
_cell.length_c   1.000
_cell.angle_alpha   90.00
_cell.angle_beta   90.00
_cell.angle_gamma   90.00
#
_symmetry.space_group_name_H-M   'P 1'
#
loop_
_entity.id
_entity.type
_entity.pdbx_description
1 polymer ?
#
loop_
_entity_poly.entity_id
_entity_poly.type
_entity_poly.pdbx_seq_one_letter_code
_entity_poly.pdbx_strand_id
1 'polypeptide(L)'
;MRGKVFCRQAAMRYSKDHFIYKQKFNHKVKLSRYFPKLIVEPLQDTKNKIFQDQDNLKEYILIMAYRLKGIQMEERKRKHLSEIKESAWSKRLRPETSTDEDEEDISVFLPDTRNSREWSNATYSGSVKNLRRVTPKPVSGSANGLRRSTRIRVPPLETWRNERLVFKTLATGEVQCMGIDRGTKPDTSGLEQMEKKSNRIQLQKARAAQRRKSVEPLYTHVRNGNTGRLVPVAVHRPFEKFEWRAPTNVDGPPPFHYKKTFVSASRSMCFGFLEFSPLCSKESERSSTHNTHFCVMKGHLEATIEERKLLFTVGDSFIVPSGVSYTITNLSQSKTLLSYCLFSGPFFDYQ
;
A
#
# COMPACT_ATOMS: atom_id res chain seq x y z
N MET A 1 10.99 68.28 30.87
CA MET A 1 10.16 67.07 30.71
C MET A 1 9.68 66.99 29.26
N ARG A 2 9.58 65.77 28.68
CA ARG A 2 9.47 65.41 27.25
C ARG A 2 10.84 65.46 26.54
N GLY A 3 11.48 64.38 26.07
CA GLY A 3 11.03 63.06 25.65
C GLY A 3 11.17 62.97 24.13
N LYS A 4 12.23 62.33 23.61
CA LYS A 4 12.31 61.90 22.21
C LYS A 4 13.18 60.63 22.07
N VAL A 5 12.53 59.65 21.47
CA VAL A 5 12.91 58.27 21.16
C VAL A 5 13.95 58.26 20.04
N PHE A 6 15.06 57.53 20.22
CA PHE A 6 15.95 57.15 19.13
C PHE A 6 15.62 55.73 18.67
N CYS A 7 14.96 55.63 17.53
CA CYS A 7 14.66 54.38 16.84
C CYS A 7 15.88 54.00 15.98
N ARG A 8 16.55 52.89 16.28
CA ARG A 8 17.62 52.34 15.43
C ARG A 8 16.97 51.59 14.25
N GLN A 9 17.11 52.17 13.06
CA GLN A 9 16.93 51.48 11.79
C GLN A 9 18.03 50.43 11.60
N ALA A 10 17.65 49.16 11.46
CA ALA A 10 18.48 48.13 10.84
C ALA A 10 17.86 47.78 9.49
N ALA A 11 18.33 48.45 8.44
CA ALA A 11 17.98 48.14 7.06
C ALA A 11 18.92 47.04 6.54
N MET A 12 18.50 45.78 6.59
CA MET A 12 19.14 44.72 5.81
C MET A 12 18.60 44.76 4.38
N ARG A 13 19.43 45.28 3.47
CA ARG A 13 19.27 45.11 2.02
C ARG A 13 19.55 43.65 1.67
N TYR A 14 18.52 42.88 1.37
CA TYR A 14 18.68 41.61 0.66
C TYR A 14 18.87 41.91 -0.84
N SER A 15 20.05 41.58 -1.37
CA SER A 15 20.34 41.59 -2.81
C SER A 15 19.50 40.50 -3.50
N LYS A 16 18.80 40.87 -4.57
CA LYS A 16 17.98 39.99 -5.40
C LYS A 16 18.80 39.40 -6.55
N ASP A 17 19.66 38.44 -6.26
CA ASP A 17 20.30 37.61 -7.30
C ASP A 17 19.89 36.14 -7.12
N HIS A 18 18.66 35.81 -7.52
CA HIS A 18 18.22 34.42 -7.63
C HIS A 18 18.54 33.89 -9.03
N PHE A 19 19.62 33.10 -9.11
CA PHE A 19 20.03 32.35 -10.30
C PHE A 19 19.08 31.17 -10.52
N ILE A 20 18.31 31.20 -11.61
CA ILE A 20 17.56 30.04 -12.10
C ILE A 20 18.49 29.24 -13.00
N TYR A 21 18.97 28.09 -12.52
CA TYR A 21 19.79 27.19 -13.33
C TYR A 21 18.90 26.38 -14.27
N LYS A 22 19.01 26.65 -15.58
CA LYS A 22 18.52 25.75 -16.62
C LYS A 22 19.65 24.78 -16.97
N GLN A 23 19.78 23.70 -16.20
CA GLN A 23 20.82 22.72 -16.44
C GLN A 23 20.36 21.71 -17.48
N LYS A 24 20.80 21.88 -18.73
CA LYS A 24 20.71 20.81 -19.74
C LYS A 24 21.82 19.81 -19.45
N PHE A 25 21.48 18.64 -18.91
CA PHE A 25 22.42 17.52 -18.80
C PHE A 25 22.72 16.97 -20.20
N ASN A 26 23.82 17.44 -20.80
CA ASN A 26 24.42 16.83 -21.98
C ASN A 26 25.24 15.61 -21.56
N HIS A 27 24.59 14.50 -21.22
CA HIS A 27 25.28 13.22 -21.12
C HIS A 27 25.57 12.71 -22.54
N LYS A 28 26.76 13.06 -23.06
CA LYS A 28 27.42 12.29 -24.13
C LYS A 28 27.91 10.97 -23.52
N VAL A 29 27.00 10.00 -23.39
CA VAL A 29 27.38 8.59 -23.38
C VAL A 29 27.49 8.18 -24.85
N LYS A 30 28.66 7.72 -25.27
CA LYS A 30 28.89 7.17 -26.62
C LYS A 30 28.06 5.90 -26.80
N LEU A 31 26.84 6.06 -27.32
CA LEU A 31 26.11 5.01 -28.05
C LEU A 31 26.20 5.39 -29.52
N SER A 32 27.09 4.71 -30.23
CA SER A 32 27.36 4.96 -31.64
C SER A 32 26.26 4.37 -32.53
N ARG A 33 25.76 5.23 -33.42
CA ARG A 33 25.22 4.94 -34.77
C ARG A 33 23.95 4.07 -34.81
N TYR A 34 22.80 4.71 -35.00
CA TYR A 34 22.02 4.74 -36.25
C TYR A 34 20.72 5.52 -35.98
N PHE A 35 20.39 6.50 -36.82
CA PHE A 35 19.05 6.89 -37.31
C PHE A 35 19.08 8.33 -37.87
N PRO A 36 18.63 8.57 -39.12
CA PRO A 36 18.64 9.88 -39.73
C PRO A 36 17.41 10.71 -39.34
N LYS A 37 17.56 12.03 -39.48
CA LYS A 37 16.49 13.04 -39.40
C LYS A 37 15.38 12.72 -40.41
N LEU A 38 14.15 12.60 -39.93
CA LEU A 38 12.95 12.63 -40.77
C LEU A 38 12.40 14.07 -40.78
N ILE A 39 12.72 14.77 -41.86
CA ILE A 39 11.94 15.91 -42.35
C ILE A 39 10.73 15.28 -43.06
N VAL A 40 9.54 15.77 -42.74
CA VAL A 40 8.29 15.36 -43.40
C VAL A 40 8.22 16.10 -44.74
N GLU A 41 8.57 15.41 -45.82
CA GLU A 41 8.13 15.73 -47.19
C GLU A 41 7.08 14.69 -47.62
N PRO A 42 6.13 15.06 -48.51
CA PRO A 42 4.96 14.24 -48.77
C PRO A 42 5.28 13.02 -49.66
N LEU A 43 4.64 11.91 -49.30
CA LEU A 43 4.71 10.61 -49.95
C LEU A 43 4.47 10.66 -51.46
N GLN A 44 5.44 10.19 -52.25
CA GLN A 44 5.21 9.14 -53.26
C GLN A 44 6.46 8.23 -53.33
N ASP A 45 6.23 6.92 -53.44
CA ASP A 45 7.20 5.85 -53.72
C ASP A 45 8.24 5.42 -52.67
N THR A 46 7.79 4.65 -51.67
CA THR A 46 8.64 3.60 -51.07
C THR A 46 7.82 2.37 -50.64
N LYS A 47 7.53 1.47 -51.57
CA LYS A 47 6.97 0.13 -51.26
C LYS A 47 8.02 -0.98 -51.04
N ASN A 48 9.32 -0.73 -51.25
CA ASN A 48 10.32 -1.80 -51.33
C ASN A 48 11.47 -1.75 -50.30
N LYS A 49 11.27 -1.19 -49.10
CA LYS A 49 12.33 -1.17 -48.06
C LYS A 49 11.94 -1.72 -46.69
N ILE A 50 10.86 -2.50 -46.61
CA ILE A 50 10.43 -3.15 -45.36
C ILE A 50 10.59 -4.66 -45.50
N PHE A 51 11.81 -5.17 -45.68
CA PHE A 51 12.13 -6.59 -45.49
C PHE A 51 13.65 -6.76 -45.46
N GLN A 52 14.30 -6.44 -44.34
CA GLN A 52 15.67 -6.93 -44.13
C GLN A 52 16.16 -7.08 -42.68
N ASP A 53 15.40 -6.66 -41.66
CA ASP A 53 15.76 -6.97 -40.26
C ASP A 53 14.80 -7.99 -39.65
N GLN A 54 15.02 -9.27 -39.95
CA GLN A 54 14.29 -10.38 -39.32
C GLN A 54 14.58 -10.51 -37.81
N ASP A 55 15.73 -10.01 -37.35
CA ASP A 55 16.11 -10.14 -35.94
C ASP A 55 15.40 -9.11 -35.04
N ASN A 56 15.10 -7.91 -35.57
CA ASN A 56 14.27 -6.92 -34.85
C ASN A 56 12.80 -7.39 -34.71
N LEU A 57 12.30 -8.20 -35.65
CA LEU A 57 10.95 -8.76 -35.57
C LEU A 57 10.84 -9.80 -34.44
N LYS A 58 11.87 -10.62 -34.24
CA LYS A 58 11.88 -11.65 -33.17
C LYS A 58 11.89 -11.02 -31.79
N GLU A 59 12.69 -9.98 -31.55
CA GLU A 59 12.69 -9.26 -30.27
C GLU A 59 11.33 -8.57 -30.01
N TYR A 60 10.73 -7.96 -31.03
CA TYR A 60 9.42 -7.32 -30.89
C TYR A 60 8.31 -8.33 -30.56
N ILE A 61 8.30 -9.49 -31.23
CA ILE A 61 7.35 -10.58 -30.96
C ILE A 61 7.54 -11.11 -29.53
N LEU A 62 8.78 -11.24 -29.07
CA LEU A 62 9.09 -11.69 -27.71
C LEU A 62 8.57 -10.71 -26.65
N ILE A 63 8.83 -9.41 -26.83
CA ILE A 63 8.34 -8.34 -25.94
C ILE A 63 6.81 -8.34 -25.87
N MET A 64 6.13 -8.50 -27.01
CA MET A 64 4.67 -8.57 -27.07
C MET A 64 4.13 -9.83 -26.39
N ALA A 65 4.78 -10.97 -26.55
CA ALA A 65 4.40 -12.22 -25.89
C ALA A 65 4.53 -12.13 -24.35
N TYR A 66 5.59 -11.49 -23.83
CA TYR A 66 5.74 -11.25 -22.40
C TYR A 66 4.67 -10.30 -21.85
N ARG A 67 4.32 -9.25 -22.59
CA ARG A 67 3.21 -8.36 -22.22
C ARG A 67 1.87 -9.10 -22.16
N LEU A 68 1.58 -9.92 -23.16
CA LEU A 68 0.36 -10.74 -23.21
C LEU A 68 0.28 -11.72 -22.04
N LYS A 69 1.38 -12.42 -21.71
CA LYS A 69 1.43 -13.30 -20.53
C LYS A 69 1.21 -12.54 -19.22
N GLY A 70 1.74 -11.32 -19.09
CA GLY A 70 1.51 -10.45 -17.94
C GLY A 70 0.04 -10.08 -17.76
N ILE A 71 -0.63 -9.70 -18.85
CA ILE A 71 -2.07 -9.37 -18.86
C ILE A 71 -2.91 -10.59 -18.45
N GLN A 72 -2.63 -11.77 -19.02
CA GLN A 72 -3.36 -13.01 -18.69
C GLN A 72 -3.18 -13.43 -17.24
N MET A 73 -1.99 -13.25 -16.64
CA MET A 73 -1.79 -13.53 -15.21
C MET A 73 -2.61 -12.61 -14.32
N GLU A 74 -2.72 -11.33 -14.68
CA GLU A 74 -3.46 -10.36 -13.89
C GLU A 74 -4.98 -10.59 -13.97
N GLU A 75 -5.49 -11.04 -15.14
CA GLU A 75 -6.88 -11.49 -15.30
C GLU A 75 -7.17 -12.74 -14.46
N ARG A 76 -6.27 -13.74 -14.43
CA ARG A 76 -6.43 -14.93 -13.57
C ARG A 76 -6.49 -14.55 -12.09
N LYS A 77 -5.65 -13.62 -11.63
CA LYS A 77 -5.70 -13.11 -10.24
C LYS A 77 -7.02 -12.43 -9.95
N ARG A 78 -7.53 -11.58 -10.86
CA ARG A 78 -8.84 -10.92 -10.70
C ARG A 78 -9.97 -11.93 -10.59
N LYS A 79 -9.98 -12.96 -11.44
CA LYS A 79 -10.98 -14.04 -11.39
C LYS A 79 -10.93 -14.83 -10.08
N HIS A 80 -9.74 -15.17 -9.61
CA HIS A 80 -9.59 -15.85 -8.32
C HIS A 80 -10.06 -14.98 -7.13
N LEU A 81 -9.77 -13.67 -7.17
CA LEU A 81 -10.25 -12.72 -6.17
C LEU A 81 -11.77 -12.55 -6.19
N SER A 82 -12.43 -12.59 -7.35
CA SER A 82 -13.90 -12.56 -7.42
C SER A 82 -14.50 -13.86 -6.88
N GLU A 83 -13.92 -15.02 -7.18
CA GLU A 83 -14.38 -16.32 -6.65
C GLU A 83 -14.27 -16.37 -5.11
N ILE A 84 -13.19 -15.85 -4.53
CA ILE A 84 -13.04 -15.74 -3.07
C ILE A 84 -14.12 -14.83 -2.47
N LYS A 85 -14.41 -13.69 -3.12
CA LYS A 85 -15.42 -12.74 -2.63
C LYS A 85 -16.83 -13.32 -2.70
N GLU A 86 -17.18 -14.00 -3.79
CA GLU A 86 -18.49 -14.66 -3.93
C GLU A 86 -18.63 -15.79 -2.92
N SER A 87 -17.59 -16.61 -2.72
CA SER A 87 -17.60 -17.67 -1.68
C SER A 87 -17.79 -17.10 -0.27
N ALA A 88 -17.15 -15.97 0.04
CA ALA A 88 -17.31 -15.28 1.32
C ALA A 88 -18.71 -14.67 1.48
N TRP A 89 -19.30 -14.17 0.39
CA TRP A 89 -20.64 -13.56 0.41
C TRP A 89 -21.75 -14.62 0.55
N SER A 90 -21.64 -15.75 -0.16
CA SER A 90 -22.60 -16.87 -0.05
C SER A 90 -22.60 -17.52 1.33
N LYS A 91 -21.48 -17.50 2.06
CA LYS A 91 -21.42 -17.98 3.46
C LYS A 91 -22.12 -17.05 4.45
N ARG A 92 -22.32 -15.78 4.09
CA ARG A 92 -22.92 -14.76 4.96
C ARG A 92 -24.45 -14.71 4.90
N LEU A 93 -25.06 -15.34 3.89
CA LEU A 93 -26.51 -15.31 3.65
C LEU A 93 -27.26 -16.56 4.13
N ARG A 94 -26.68 -17.40 4.99
CA ARG A 94 -27.51 -18.34 5.75
C ARG A 94 -28.19 -17.56 6.88
N PRO A 95 -29.53 -17.48 6.91
CA PRO A 95 -30.23 -16.94 8.07
C PRO A 95 -30.01 -17.94 9.21
N GLU A 96 -29.23 -17.54 10.21
CA GLU A 96 -29.27 -18.21 11.49
C GLU A 96 -30.62 -17.86 12.11
N THR A 97 -31.46 -18.88 12.29
CA THR A 97 -32.66 -18.79 13.10
C THR A 97 -32.22 -18.59 14.56
N SER A 98 -32.12 -17.34 14.99
CA SER A 98 -31.90 -16.98 16.38
C SER A 98 -33.19 -17.24 17.16
N THR A 99 -33.12 -18.16 18.11
CA THR A 99 -34.04 -18.23 19.24
C THR A 99 -33.48 -17.26 20.28
N ASP A 100 -34.30 -16.29 20.64
CA ASP A 100 -34.07 -15.37 21.76
C ASP A 100 -33.94 -16.16 23.07
N GLU A 101 -32.99 -15.77 23.92
CA GLU A 101 -33.17 -15.72 25.37
C GLU A 101 -31.94 -15.04 26.03
N ASP A 102 -32.28 -13.99 26.78
CA ASP A 102 -31.67 -13.48 28.02
C ASP A 102 -30.39 -12.63 27.98
N GLU A 103 -30.63 -11.32 28.17
CA GLU A 103 -29.68 -10.34 28.69
C GLU A 103 -29.52 -10.53 30.21
N GLU A 104 -28.30 -10.77 30.67
CA GLU A 104 -27.88 -10.40 32.02
C GLU A 104 -26.58 -9.60 32.01
N ASP A 105 -26.63 -8.50 32.78
CA ASP A 105 -25.57 -7.55 33.09
C ASP A 105 -24.32 -8.22 33.67
N ILE A 106 -23.16 -8.00 33.05
CA ILE A 106 -21.86 -8.34 33.65
C ILE A 106 -21.04 -7.06 33.85
N SER A 107 -20.88 -6.75 35.13
CA SER A 107 -20.10 -5.65 35.68
C SER A 107 -18.61 -5.75 35.37
N VAL A 108 -18.00 -4.57 35.27
CA VAL A 108 -16.60 -4.33 34.94
C VAL A 108 -15.72 -4.67 36.16
N PHE A 109 -14.95 -5.76 36.08
CA PHE A 109 -13.84 -6.02 37.00
C PHE A 109 -12.54 -6.16 36.21
N LEU A 110 -11.64 -5.19 36.40
CA LEU A 110 -10.25 -5.22 35.93
C LEU A 110 -9.40 -5.95 36.98
N PRO A 111 -8.65 -7.01 36.63
CA PRO A 111 -7.49 -7.40 37.40
C PRO A 111 -6.20 -6.93 36.74
N ASP A 112 -5.34 -6.46 37.63
CA ASP A 112 -4.03 -5.90 37.45
C ASP A 112 -3.05 -6.89 36.79
N THR A 113 -2.22 -6.38 35.88
CA THR A 113 -1.23 -7.17 35.15
C THR A 113 0.03 -7.34 35.99
N ARG A 114 0.22 -8.51 36.59
CA ARG A 114 1.55 -9.00 37.00
C ARG A 114 1.50 -10.52 37.16
N ASN A 115 1.97 -11.24 36.15
CA ASN A 115 2.79 -12.42 36.44
C ASN A 115 3.69 -12.82 35.27
N SER A 116 4.98 -12.82 35.59
CA SER A 116 6.06 -13.42 34.84
C SER A 116 5.76 -14.91 34.65
N ARG A 117 5.81 -15.41 33.42
CA ARG A 117 5.81 -16.85 33.14
C ARG A 117 7.14 -17.20 32.49
N GLU A 118 8.03 -17.69 33.35
CA GLU A 118 9.17 -18.51 32.97
C GLU A 118 8.68 -19.72 32.19
N TRP A 119 9.24 -19.93 31.00
CA TRP A 119 9.07 -21.16 30.23
C TRP A 119 10.09 -22.18 30.72
N SER A 120 9.65 -23.15 31.51
CA SER A 120 10.40 -24.38 31.76
C SER A 120 10.18 -25.35 30.60
N ASN A 121 11.25 -25.58 29.84
CA ASN A 121 11.30 -26.62 28.81
C ASN A 121 11.36 -28.00 29.49
N ALA A 122 10.21 -28.66 29.62
CA ALA A 122 10.16 -30.06 30.02
C ALA A 122 10.37 -30.95 28.80
N THR A 123 11.60 -31.46 28.67
CA THR A 123 12.02 -32.42 27.65
C THR A 123 11.31 -33.77 27.88
N TYR A 124 10.37 -34.12 26.99
CA TYR A 124 9.68 -35.40 27.00
C TYR A 124 10.62 -36.52 26.52
N SER A 125 11.36 -37.12 27.45
CA SER A 125 12.13 -38.35 27.19
C SER A 125 11.26 -39.58 27.49
N GLY A 126 10.35 -39.87 26.55
CA GLY A 126 9.54 -41.09 26.58
C GLY A 126 10.36 -42.32 26.15
N SER A 127 10.83 -43.09 27.12
CA SER A 127 11.46 -44.41 26.94
C SER A 127 10.51 -45.38 26.24
N VAL A 128 10.83 -45.76 25.00
CA VAL A 128 10.11 -46.80 24.25
C VAL A 128 10.46 -48.16 24.85
N LYS A 129 9.64 -48.64 25.78
CA LYS A 129 9.72 -50.01 26.29
C LYS A 129 9.11 -50.97 25.27
N ASN A 130 9.91 -51.95 24.87
CA ASN A 130 9.62 -53.07 23.97
C ASN A 130 8.19 -53.63 24.12
N LEU A 131 7.36 -53.42 23.09
CA LEU A 131 6.11 -54.19 22.91
C LEU A 131 6.49 -55.63 22.52
N ARG A 132 6.45 -56.55 23.50
CA ARG A 132 6.46 -57.99 23.22
C ARG A 132 5.18 -58.35 22.47
N ARG A 133 5.35 -58.90 21.27
CA ARG A 133 4.29 -59.46 20.42
C ARG A 133 3.65 -60.64 21.14
N VAL A 134 2.48 -60.43 21.76
CA VAL A 134 1.68 -61.49 22.38
C VAL A 134 1.07 -62.33 21.26
N THR A 135 1.51 -63.57 21.12
CA THR A 135 0.86 -64.57 20.27
C THR A 135 -0.48 -64.98 20.89
N PRO A 136 -1.60 -64.95 20.15
CA PRO A 136 -2.90 -65.33 20.70
C PRO A 136 -2.93 -66.83 21.02
N LYS A 137 -3.36 -67.18 22.24
CA LYS A 137 -3.67 -68.57 22.61
C LYS A 137 -4.80 -69.11 21.73
N PRO A 138 -4.70 -70.37 21.26
CA PRO A 138 -5.78 -71.00 20.51
C PRO A 138 -6.99 -71.23 21.44
N VAL A 139 -8.12 -70.61 21.09
CA VAL A 139 -9.40 -70.83 21.77
C VAL A 139 -9.98 -72.15 21.26
N SER A 140 -9.94 -73.17 22.10
CA SER A 140 -10.52 -74.49 21.83
C SER A 140 -12.03 -74.45 22.00
N GLY A 141 -12.77 -74.84 20.95
CA GLY A 141 -14.05 -75.53 21.08
C GLY A 141 -15.33 -74.67 21.09
N SER A 142 -15.95 -74.53 19.92
CA SER A 142 -17.41 -74.70 19.79
C SER A 142 -17.74 -75.00 18.34
N ALA A 143 -18.12 -76.25 18.09
CA ALA A 143 -18.61 -76.76 16.82
C ALA A 143 -20.06 -76.29 16.64
N ASN A 144 -20.23 -75.11 16.04
CA ASN A 144 -21.42 -74.74 15.28
C ASN A 144 -21.02 -73.55 14.39
N GLY A 145 -20.88 -73.84 13.09
CA GLY A 145 -20.20 -73.06 12.05
C GLY A 145 -20.69 -71.65 11.73
N LEU A 146 -21.00 -70.82 12.72
CA LEU A 146 -21.16 -69.38 12.55
C LEU A 146 -20.17 -68.66 13.45
N ARG A 147 -19.02 -68.29 12.87
CA ARG A 147 -17.94 -67.54 13.54
C ARG A 147 -18.44 -66.13 13.87
N ARG A 148 -19.18 -65.97 14.97
CA ARG A 148 -19.65 -64.66 15.44
C ARG A 148 -18.43 -63.88 15.95
N SER A 149 -18.02 -62.90 15.17
CA SER A 149 -16.97 -61.96 15.56
C SER A 149 -17.39 -61.25 16.84
N THR A 150 -16.61 -61.38 17.92
CA THR A 150 -16.77 -60.63 19.19
C THR A 150 -16.42 -59.15 19.07
N ARG A 151 -16.11 -58.66 17.85
CA ARG A 151 -15.83 -57.25 17.61
C ARG A 151 -17.08 -56.41 17.84
N ILE A 152 -16.93 -55.40 18.67
CA ILE A 152 -17.92 -54.35 18.85
C ILE A 152 -17.90 -53.47 17.59
N ARG A 153 -19.03 -53.36 16.88
CA ARG A 153 -19.18 -52.43 15.76
C ARG A 153 -19.56 -51.07 16.32
N VAL A 154 -18.69 -50.09 16.13
CA VAL A 154 -18.96 -48.69 16.49
C VAL A 154 -19.32 -47.94 15.19
N PRO A 155 -20.30 -47.03 15.20
CA PRO A 155 -20.53 -46.14 14.06
C PRO A 155 -19.27 -45.35 13.70
N PRO A 156 -19.12 -44.90 12.44
CA PRO A 156 -18.03 -44.03 12.04
C PRO A 156 -17.94 -42.80 12.95
N LEU A 157 -16.75 -42.53 13.51
CA LEU A 157 -16.53 -41.38 14.37
C LEU A 157 -16.64 -40.08 13.55
N GLU A 158 -17.36 -39.09 14.07
CA GLU A 158 -17.36 -37.75 13.51
C GLU A 158 -16.14 -36.97 14.02
N THR A 159 -14.97 -37.31 13.50
CA THR A 159 -13.68 -36.73 13.96
C THR A 159 -13.63 -35.20 13.87
N TRP A 160 -14.45 -34.59 13.00
CA TRP A 160 -14.60 -33.14 12.84
C TRP A 160 -15.37 -32.47 14.00
N ARG A 161 -16.11 -33.24 14.80
CA ARG A 161 -16.69 -32.81 16.09
C ARG A 161 -15.78 -33.10 17.28
N ASN A 162 -14.52 -33.50 17.03
CA ASN A 162 -13.58 -33.94 18.06
C ASN A 162 -14.01 -35.22 18.80
N GLU A 163 -14.82 -36.08 18.15
CA GLU A 163 -15.18 -37.39 18.70
C GLU A 163 -13.99 -38.36 18.72
N ARG A 164 -13.77 -39.05 19.83
CA ARG A 164 -12.66 -40.01 20.04
C ARG A 164 -13.11 -41.21 20.84
N LEU A 165 -12.55 -42.38 20.55
CA LEU A 165 -12.78 -43.57 21.39
C LEU A 165 -11.98 -43.48 22.68
N VAL A 166 -12.66 -43.68 23.80
CA VAL A 166 -12.02 -43.77 25.11
C VAL A 166 -11.78 -45.23 25.44
N PHE A 167 -10.52 -45.56 25.66
CA PHE A 167 -10.13 -46.89 26.12
C PHE A 167 -9.73 -46.83 27.59
N LYS A 168 -10.13 -47.84 28.36
CA LYS A 168 -9.66 -48.03 29.73
C LYS A 168 -8.97 -49.38 29.82
N THR A 169 -7.79 -49.37 30.42
CA THR A 169 -7.07 -50.61 30.74
C THR A 169 -7.58 -51.10 32.08
N LEU A 170 -8.12 -52.31 32.12
CA LEU A 170 -8.55 -52.98 33.35
C LEU A 170 -7.33 -53.46 34.14
N ALA A 171 -7.49 -53.71 35.44
CA ALA A 171 -6.40 -54.21 36.30
C ALA A 171 -5.81 -55.54 35.80
N THR A 172 -6.59 -56.31 35.02
CA THR A 172 -6.19 -57.55 34.35
C THR A 172 -5.25 -57.35 33.15
N GLY A 173 -5.03 -56.10 32.72
CA GLY A 173 -4.25 -55.75 31.53
C GLY A 173 -5.05 -55.75 30.22
N GLU A 174 -6.34 -56.08 30.27
CA GLU A 174 -7.22 -56.02 29.10
C GLU A 174 -7.67 -54.58 28.82
N VAL A 175 -7.76 -54.22 27.54
CA VAL A 175 -8.21 -52.89 27.10
C VAL A 175 -9.69 -52.96 26.73
N GLN A 176 -10.53 -52.24 27.47
CA GLN A 176 -11.97 -52.12 27.21
C GLN A 176 -12.28 -50.78 26.56
N CYS A 177 -13.02 -50.79 25.46
CA CYS A 177 -13.58 -49.58 24.86
C CYS A 177 -14.75 -49.10 25.73
N MET A 178 -14.61 -47.90 26.32
CA MET A 178 -15.61 -47.30 27.21
C MET A 178 -16.68 -46.50 26.46
N GLY A 179 -16.46 -46.19 25.18
CA GLY A 179 -17.39 -45.44 24.34
C GLY A 179 -16.71 -44.34 23.52
N ILE A 180 -17.54 -43.44 22.97
CA ILE A 180 -17.11 -42.26 22.21
C ILE A 180 -17.18 -41.04 23.13
N ASP A 181 -16.04 -40.41 23.41
CA ASP A 181 -15.97 -39.07 23.99
C ASP A 181 -16.15 -38.06 22.86
N ARG A 182 -17.12 -37.16 23.02
CA ARG A 182 -17.43 -36.13 22.01
C ARG A 182 -16.49 -34.92 22.08
N GLY A 183 -15.53 -34.94 22.99
CA GLY A 183 -14.58 -33.85 23.21
C GLY A 183 -15.25 -32.62 23.82
N THR A 184 -14.49 -31.85 24.59
CA THR A 184 -14.90 -30.50 24.99
C THR A 184 -14.97 -29.60 23.76
N LYS A 185 -15.92 -28.66 23.75
CA LYS A 185 -16.04 -27.64 22.70
C LYS A 185 -14.66 -27.01 22.45
N PRO A 186 -14.27 -26.77 21.18
CA PRO A 186 -12.98 -26.17 20.86
C PRO A 186 -12.83 -24.86 21.63
N ASP A 187 -11.64 -24.62 22.18
CA ASP A 187 -11.34 -23.40 22.92
C ASP A 187 -11.52 -22.18 21.99
N THR A 188 -12.62 -21.45 22.17
CA THR A 188 -12.97 -20.26 21.39
C THR A 188 -12.18 -19.03 21.83
N SER A 189 -11.40 -19.11 22.92
CA SER A 189 -10.68 -17.97 23.48
C SER A 189 -9.71 -17.33 22.47
N GLY A 190 -9.11 -18.13 21.58
CA GLY A 190 -8.24 -17.65 20.51
C GLY A 190 -8.99 -16.83 19.44
N LEU A 191 -10.22 -17.24 19.09
CA LEU A 191 -11.05 -16.52 18.12
C LEU A 191 -11.52 -15.18 18.69
N GLU A 192 -11.96 -15.16 19.95
CA GLU A 192 -12.35 -13.93 20.64
C GLU A 192 -11.19 -12.93 20.76
N GLN A 193 -9.97 -13.41 21.03
CA GLN A 193 -8.79 -12.54 21.07
C GLN A 193 -8.47 -11.93 19.71
N MET A 194 -8.63 -12.68 18.62
CA MET A 194 -8.45 -12.15 17.26
C MET A 194 -9.51 -11.11 16.91
N GLU A 195 -10.76 -11.34 17.28
CA GLU A 195 -11.86 -10.41 17.06
C GLU A 195 -11.65 -9.09 17.83
N LYS A 196 -11.27 -9.17 19.12
CA LYS A 196 -10.90 -8.01 19.94
C LYS A 196 -9.76 -7.21 19.32
N LYS A 197 -8.73 -7.88 18.78
CA LYS A 197 -7.61 -7.22 18.06
C LYS A 197 -8.09 -6.54 16.77
N SER A 198 -8.92 -7.22 15.98
CA SER A 198 -9.48 -6.67 14.74
C SER A 198 -10.32 -5.40 15.03
N ASN A 199 -11.21 -5.47 16.01
CA ASN A 199 -12.07 -4.35 16.41
C ASN A 199 -11.25 -3.15 16.91
N ARG A 200 -10.18 -3.39 17.66
CA ARG A 200 -9.24 -2.34 18.09
C ARG A 200 -8.57 -1.65 16.89
N ILE A 201 -8.14 -2.42 15.89
CA ILE A 201 -7.52 -1.87 14.66
C ILE A 201 -8.55 -1.06 13.87
N GLN A 202 -9.78 -1.56 13.73
CA GLN A 202 -10.85 -0.84 13.03
C GLN A 202 -11.20 0.48 13.72
N LEU A 203 -11.33 0.48 15.04
CA LEU A 203 -11.60 1.68 15.83
C LEU A 203 -10.48 2.71 15.71
N GLN A 204 -9.20 2.28 15.72
CA GLN A 204 -8.07 3.16 15.48
C GLN A 204 -8.10 3.77 14.07
N LYS A 205 -8.41 2.98 13.04
CA LYS A 205 -8.57 3.47 11.67
C LYS A 205 -9.71 4.50 11.55
N ALA A 206 -10.85 4.24 12.21
CA ALA A 206 -11.98 5.16 12.23
C ALA A 206 -11.64 6.48 12.90
N ARG A 207 -10.99 6.45 14.07
CA ARG A 207 -10.51 7.66 14.77
C ARG A 207 -9.50 8.44 13.93
N ALA A 208 -8.56 7.75 13.29
CA ALA A 208 -7.60 8.40 12.39
C ALA A 208 -8.29 9.06 11.19
N ALA A 209 -9.32 8.42 10.61
CA ALA A 209 -10.11 8.98 9.52
C ALA A 209 -10.95 10.20 9.96
N GLN A 210 -11.54 10.17 11.15
CA GLN A 210 -12.25 11.33 11.71
C GLN A 210 -11.31 12.53 11.91
N ARG A 211 -10.10 12.30 12.46
CA ARG A 211 -9.07 13.35 12.60
C ARG A 211 -8.61 13.93 11.25
N ARG A 212 -8.75 13.19 10.14
CA ARG A 212 -8.45 13.68 8.79
C ARG A 212 -9.55 14.59 8.21
N LYS A 213 -10.81 14.37 8.59
CA LYS A 213 -11.96 15.14 8.07
C LYS A 213 -11.99 16.58 8.58
N SER A 214 -11.46 16.88 9.76
CA SER A 214 -11.62 18.18 10.44
C SER A 214 -10.46 19.17 10.29
N VAL A 215 -9.50 18.93 9.39
CA VAL A 215 -8.40 19.87 9.22
C VAL A 215 -8.79 20.85 8.11
N GLU A 216 -9.09 22.08 8.48
CA GLU A 216 -9.26 23.21 7.55
C GLU A 216 -7.99 23.42 6.70
N PRO A 217 -8.10 23.78 5.42
CA PRO A 217 -6.95 24.21 4.64
C PRO A 217 -6.33 25.46 5.27
N LEU A 218 -5.01 25.43 5.50
CA LEU A 218 -4.28 26.60 5.99
C LEU A 218 -4.08 27.54 4.80
N TYR A 219 -4.57 28.77 4.88
CA TYR A 219 -4.35 29.80 3.86
C TYR A 219 -3.26 30.77 4.31
N THR A 220 -2.44 31.23 3.37
CA THR A 220 -1.54 32.37 3.56
C THR A 220 -1.83 33.42 2.51
N HIS A 221 -1.60 34.68 2.83
CA HIS A 221 -1.73 35.76 1.85
C HIS A 221 -0.41 35.91 1.09
N VAL A 222 -0.48 35.84 -0.25
CA VAL A 222 0.67 36.10 -1.13
C VAL A 222 0.35 37.33 -1.97
N ARG A 223 1.33 38.23 -2.10
CA ARG A 223 1.19 39.40 -2.97
C ARG A 223 1.29 38.94 -4.42
N ASN A 224 0.22 39.13 -5.19
CA ASN A 224 0.22 38.85 -6.61
C ASN A 224 1.09 39.89 -7.34
N GLY A 225 2.10 39.45 -8.09
CA GLY A 225 3.02 40.35 -8.81
C GLY A 225 2.32 41.24 -9.85
N ASN A 226 1.29 40.73 -10.51
CA ASN A 226 0.60 41.45 -11.58
C ASN A 226 -0.38 42.50 -11.05
N THR A 227 -1.10 42.19 -9.96
CA THR A 227 -2.17 43.07 -9.43
C THR A 227 -1.76 43.84 -8.19
N GLY A 228 -0.66 43.47 -7.55
CA GLY A 228 -0.19 44.03 -6.28
C GLY A 228 -1.05 43.69 -5.06
N ARG A 229 -2.19 43.02 -5.23
CA ARG A 229 -3.13 42.66 -4.17
C ARG A 229 -2.69 41.39 -3.44
N LEU A 230 -3.04 41.30 -2.15
CA LEU A 230 -2.89 40.09 -1.37
C LEU A 230 -4.00 39.09 -1.75
N VAL A 231 -3.61 37.93 -2.25
CA VAL A 231 -4.53 36.85 -2.61
C VAL A 231 -4.31 35.70 -1.61
N PRO A 232 -5.38 35.13 -1.01
CA PRO A 232 -5.25 33.94 -0.20
C PRO A 232 -4.84 32.77 -1.10
N VAL A 233 -3.72 32.14 -0.75
CA VAL A 233 -3.19 30.95 -1.44
C VAL A 233 -3.17 29.82 -0.42
N ALA A 234 -3.66 28.65 -0.83
CA ALA A 234 -3.60 27.46 0.00
C ALA A 234 -2.13 27.11 0.29
N VAL A 235 -1.78 27.02 1.57
CA VAL A 235 -0.45 26.56 2.00
C VAL A 235 -0.44 25.04 1.92
N HIS A 236 0.56 24.50 1.24
CA HIS A 236 0.78 23.07 1.22
C HIS A 236 0.93 22.54 2.67
N ARG A 237 0.12 21.54 3.05
CA ARG A 237 0.23 20.93 4.39
C ARG A 237 1.66 20.43 4.61
N PRO A 238 2.22 20.58 5.82
CA PRO A 238 3.59 20.16 6.08
C PRO A 238 3.80 18.67 5.78
N PHE A 239 5.06 18.38 5.45
CA PHE A 239 5.65 17.07 5.20
C PHE A 239 5.18 15.97 6.17
N GLU A 240 4.76 16.32 7.38
CA GLU A 240 4.26 15.35 8.37
C GLU A 240 3.03 14.57 7.91
N LYS A 241 2.14 15.18 7.11
CA LYS A 241 0.90 14.52 6.65
C LYS A 241 0.92 14.14 5.17
N PHE A 242 1.63 14.89 4.31
CA PHE A 242 1.68 14.63 2.85
C PHE A 242 0.33 14.36 2.19
N GLU A 243 -0.73 14.94 2.73
CA GLU A 243 -2.06 14.81 2.17
C GLU A 243 -2.20 15.87 1.08
N TRP A 244 -1.62 15.60 -0.08
CA TRP A 244 -1.92 16.34 -1.31
C TRP A 244 -3.37 16.06 -1.67
N ARG A 245 -4.25 17.03 -1.48
CA ARG A 245 -5.62 16.92 -1.97
C ARG A 245 -5.60 17.31 -3.44
N ALA A 246 -5.96 16.37 -4.32
CA ALA A 246 -6.31 16.74 -5.68
C ALA A 246 -7.50 17.73 -5.60
N PRO A 247 -7.56 18.74 -6.48
CA PRO A 247 -8.71 19.60 -6.57
C PRO A 247 -9.94 18.72 -6.77
N THR A 248 -10.91 18.85 -5.86
CA THR A 248 -12.20 18.18 -6.02
C THR A 248 -12.93 18.92 -7.13
N ASN A 249 -12.71 18.50 -8.38
CA ASN A 249 -13.51 19.00 -9.49
C ASN A 249 -14.94 18.50 -9.25
N VAL A 250 -15.91 19.43 -9.23
CA VAL A 250 -17.30 19.13 -8.87
C VAL A 250 -17.93 18.16 -9.88
N ASP A 251 -17.47 18.18 -11.15
CA ASP A 251 -18.11 17.46 -12.25
C ASP A 251 -17.16 16.66 -13.16
N GLY A 252 -15.92 16.36 -12.74
CA GLY A 252 -14.97 15.68 -13.63
C GLY A 252 -13.78 14.99 -12.97
N PRO A 253 -13.01 14.19 -13.74
CA PRO A 253 -11.76 13.63 -13.26
C PRO A 253 -10.82 14.77 -12.83
N PRO A 254 -10.02 14.57 -11.78
CA PRO A 254 -9.16 15.61 -11.28
C PRO A 254 -8.15 16.02 -12.36
N PRO A 255 -7.77 17.32 -12.43
CA PRO A 255 -6.87 17.83 -13.45
C PRO A 255 -5.47 17.21 -13.39
N PHE A 256 -5.08 16.67 -12.23
CA PHE A 256 -3.83 15.98 -12.00
C PHE A 256 -3.94 14.96 -10.88
N HIS A 257 -3.00 14.01 -10.84
CA HIS A 257 -2.89 12.97 -9.83
C HIS A 257 -1.49 12.93 -9.22
N TYR A 258 -1.42 12.91 -7.88
CA TYR A 258 -0.20 12.63 -7.15
C TYR A 258 -0.08 11.14 -6.82
N LYS A 259 1.06 10.55 -7.14
CA LYS A 259 1.42 9.19 -6.73
C LYS A 259 2.70 9.25 -5.91
N LYS A 260 2.54 9.14 -4.61
CA LYS A 260 3.65 9.10 -3.68
C LYS A 260 4.28 7.70 -3.66
N THR A 261 5.60 7.62 -3.81
CA THR A 261 6.29 6.32 -3.92
C THR A 261 7.17 6.05 -2.72
N PHE A 262 7.96 7.03 -2.28
CA PHE A 262 8.96 6.84 -1.23
C PHE A 262 8.96 8.01 -0.25
N VAL A 263 9.15 7.70 1.04
CA VAL A 263 9.39 8.66 2.11
C VAL A 263 10.55 8.15 2.92
N SER A 264 11.56 8.99 3.12
CA SER A 264 12.64 8.67 4.04
C SER A 264 12.09 8.50 5.46
N ALA A 265 12.65 7.55 6.22
CA ALA A 265 12.31 7.34 7.63
C ALA A 265 12.51 8.62 8.47
N SER A 266 13.56 9.39 8.15
CA SER A 266 13.88 10.68 8.75
C SER A 266 12.88 11.79 8.43
N ARG A 267 11.96 11.55 7.48
CA ARG A 267 11.06 12.57 6.93
C ARG A 267 11.80 13.82 6.43
N SER A 268 13.02 13.66 5.93
CA SER A 268 13.78 14.73 5.30
C SER A 268 13.64 14.75 3.77
N MET A 269 13.20 13.63 3.17
CA MET A 269 13.06 13.48 1.73
C MET A 269 11.82 12.66 1.35
N CYS A 270 11.14 13.05 0.28
CA CYS A 270 10.02 12.32 -0.30
C CYS A 270 10.10 12.35 -1.82
N PHE A 271 9.77 11.22 -2.44
CA PHE A 271 9.77 11.07 -3.89
C PHE A 271 8.43 10.54 -4.38
N GLY A 272 8.00 11.02 -5.54
CA GLY A 272 6.80 10.53 -6.20
C GLY A 272 6.66 11.04 -7.63
N PHE A 273 5.47 10.83 -8.17
CA PHE A 273 5.09 11.19 -9.51
C PHE A 273 3.87 12.10 -9.51
N LEU A 274 3.85 13.02 -10.47
CA LEU A 274 2.74 13.92 -10.74
C LEU A 274 2.31 13.72 -12.20
N GLU A 275 1.07 13.26 -12.38
CA GLU A 275 0.47 12.99 -13.69
C GLU A 275 -0.57 14.07 -13.98
N PHE A 276 -0.38 14.83 -15.05
CA PHE A 276 -1.32 15.85 -15.52
C PHE A 276 -2.20 15.30 -16.64
N SER A 277 -3.49 15.62 -16.56
CA SER A 277 -4.42 15.46 -17.68
C SER A 277 -4.06 16.44 -18.82
N PRO A 278 -4.44 16.12 -20.08
CA PRO A 278 -4.21 17.02 -21.21
C PRO A 278 -4.72 18.43 -20.96
N LEU A 279 -3.91 19.44 -21.31
CA LEU A 279 -4.27 20.86 -21.22
C LEU A 279 -4.73 21.34 -19.82
N CYS A 280 -4.42 20.59 -18.76
CA CYS A 280 -4.77 20.95 -17.40
C CYS A 280 -3.64 21.71 -16.71
N SER A 281 -4.02 22.60 -15.79
CA SER A 281 -3.10 23.36 -14.96
C SER A 281 -3.25 23.00 -13.49
N LYS A 282 -2.14 23.05 -12.77
CA LYS A 282 -2.07 23.04 -11.32
C LYS A 282 -2.03 24.48 -10.84
N GLU A 283 -2.94 24.80 -9.94
CA GLU A 283 -3.08 26.12 -9.33
C GLU A 283 -1.80 26.58 -8.62
N SER A 284 -1.74 27.89 -8.37
CA SER A 284 -0.59 28.51 -7.70
C SER A 284 -0.49 27.97 -6.29
N GLU A 285 0.66 27.37 -5.99
CA GLU A 285 0.95 26.85 -4.67
C GLU A 285 2.24 27.49 -4.16
N ARG A 286 2.29 27.77 -2.84
CA ARG A 286 3.51 28.20 -2.17
C ARG A 286 4.19 26.98 -1.56
N SER A 287 5.45 26.74 -1.95
CA SER A 287 6.28 25.77 -1.25
C SER A 287 6.45 26.25 0.19
N SER A 288 6.19 25.38 1.17
CA SER A 288 6.25 25.76 2.57
C SER A 288 7.70 25.88 3.04
N THR A 289 8.24 24.78 3.55
CA THR A 289 9.56 24.68 4.20
C THR A 289 10.55 23.82 3.43
N HIS A 290 10.14 23.31 2.25
CA HIS A 290 10.91 22.34 1.48
C HIS A 290 11.19 22.85 0.08
N ASN A 291 12.36 22.46 -0.40
CA ASN A 291 12.70 22.61 -1.81
C ASN A 291 12.03 21.47 -2.58
N THR A 292 11.48 21.81 -3.75
CA THR A 292 10.83 20.83 -4.63
C THR A 292 11.58 20.75 -5.94
N HIS A 293 12.17 19.61 -6.24
CA HIS A 293 12.81 19.33 -7.51
C HIS A 293 11.85 18.54 -8.41
N PHE A 294 11.61 19.04 -9.62
CA PHE A 294 10.78 18.39 -10.63
C PHE A 294 11.65 17.97 -11.82
N CYS A 295 11.41 16.79 -12.35
CA CYS A 295 11.99 16.30 -13.61
C CYS A 295 10.89 15.85 -14.55
N VAL A 296 10.94 16.32 -15.80
CA VAL A 296 9.92 16.03 -16.82
C VAL A 296 10.21 14.68 -17.46
N MET A 297 9.38 13.68 -17.17
CA MET A 297 9.54 12.33 -17.69
C MET A 297 8.81 12.14 -19.02
N LYS A 298 7.69 12.85 -19.22
CA LYS A 298 6.87 12.80 -20.45
C LYS A 298 6.10 14.09 -20.63
N GLY A 299 6.04 14.61 -21.86
CA GLY A 299 5.19 15.74 -22.25
C GLY A 299 5.92 17.08 -22.29
N HIS A 300 5.12 18.15 -22.38
CA HIS A 300 5.59 19.54 -22.43
C HIS A 300 4.81 20.36 -21.41
N LEU A 301 5.52 21.17 -20.64
CA LEU A 301 4.89 21.98 -19.59
C LEU A 301 5.46 23.39 -19.53
N GLU A 302 4.59 24.31 -19.12
CA GLU A 302 4.96 25.66 -18.69
C GLU A 302 4.92 25.66 -17.16
N ALA A 303 6.02 26.04 -16.51
CA ALA A 303 5.99 26.36 -15.09
C ALA A 303 6.19 27.87 -14.90
N THR A 304 5.35 28.48 -14.07
CA THR A 304 5.58 29.85 -13.60
C THR A 304 6.16 29.75 -12.20
N ILE A 305 7.40 30.21 -12.01
CA ILE A 305 8.05 30.27 -10.70
C ILE A 305 8.17 31.74 -10.33
N GLU A 306 7.48 32.15 -9.26
CA GLU A 306 7.22 33.56 -8.94
C GLU A 306 6.52 34.28 -10.10
N GLU A 307 7.27 35.05 -10.89
CA GLU A 307 6.79 35.85 -12.02
C GLU A 307 7.38 35.39 -13.35
N ARG A 308 8.24 34.37 -13.34
CA ARG A 308 8.95 33.89 -14.53
C ARG A 308 8.30 32.63 -15.07
N LYS A 309 7.84 32.72 -16.33
CA LYS A 309 7.34 31.59 -17.10
C LYS A 309 8.47 30.90 -17.85
N LEU A 310 8.56 29.59 -17.70
CA LEU A 310 9.59 28.77 -18.32
C LEU A 310 8.96 27.53 -18.94
N LEU A 311 9.42 27.19 -20.15
CA LEU A 311 9.01 25.99 -20.87
C LEU A 311 10.00 24.85 -20.62
N PHE A 312 9.45 23.68 -20.30
CA PHE A 312 10.20 22.47 -20.02
C PHE A 312 9.74 21.31 -20.92
N THR A 313 10.73 20.56 -21.38
CA THR A 313 10.60 19.39 -22.26
C THR A 313 11.12 18.14 -21.55
N VAL A 314 10.89 16.96 -22.13
CA VAL A 314 11.34 15.69 -21.56
C VAL A 314 12.84 15.71 -21.29
N GLY A 315 13.23 15.34 -20.06
CA GLY A 315 14.61 15.36 -19.58
C GLY A 315 15.04 16.67 -18.92
N ASP A 316 14.27 17.76 -19.07
CA ASP A 316 14.53 18.98 -18.32
C ASP A 316 14.11 18.81 -16.85
N SER A 317 14.79 19.54 -15.97
CA SER A 317 14.45 19.63 -14.55
C SER A 317 14.48 21.06 -14.04
N PHE A 318 13.78 21.31 -12.94
CA PHE A 318 13.78 22.60 -12.26
C PHE A 318 13.53 22.44 -10.76
N ILE A 319 14.05 23.38 -9.99
CA ILE A 319 13.88 23.43 -8.53
C ILE A 319 13.01 24.64 -8.19
N VAL A 320 12.01 24.40 -7.34
CA VAL A 320 11.24 25.43 -6.66
C VAL A 320 11.78 25.54 -5.23
N PRO A 321 12.47 26.65 -4.89
CA PRO A 321 12.98 26.86 -3.54
C PRO A 321 11.85 26.92 -2.50
N SER A 322 12.17 26.69 -1.23
CA SER A 322 11.22 26.87 -0.13
C SER A 322 10.73 28.33 -0.03
N GLY A 323 9.44 28.53 0.21
CA GLY A 323 8.82 29.85 0.33
C GLY A 323 8.39 30.49 -0.99
N VAL A 324 8.70 29.87 -2.13
CA VAL A 324 8.41 30.38 -3.47
C VAL A 324 7.06 29.84 -3.97
N SER A 325 6.27 30.70 -4.60
CA SER A 325 5.03 30.29 -5.28
C SER A 325 5.30 29.82 -6.70
N TYR A 326 4.60 28.77 -7.12
CA TYR A 326 4.72 28.23 -8.47
C TYR A 326 3.40 27.67 -9.02
N THR A 327 3.24 27.74 -10.34
CA THR A 327 2.17 27.08 -11.11
C THR A 327 2.80 26.14 -12.15
N ILE A 328 2.10 25.07 -12.51
CA ILE A 328 2.54 24.15 -13.57
C ILE A 328 1.35 23.87 -14.48
N THR A 329 1.51 24.12 -15.78
CA THR A 329 0.49 23.91 -16.80
C THR A 329 0.98 22.91 -17.83
N ASN A 330 0.18 21.87 -18.07
CA ASN A 330 0.42 20.94 -19.17
C ASN A 330 0.01 21.61 -20.49
N LEU A 331 0.94 21.74 -21.43
CA LEU A 331 0.68 22.29 -22.76
C LEU A 331 0.39 21.21 -23.81
N SER A 332 0.57 19.94 -23.45
CA SER A 332 0.35 18.81 -24.36
C SER A 332 -1.12 18.42 -24.41
N GLN A 333 -1.57 17.99 -25.60
CA GLN A 333 -2.83 17.26 -25.78
C GLN A 333 -2.79 15.83 -25.21
N SER A 334 -1.61 15.38 -24.76
CA SER A 334 -1.42 14.10 -24.09
C SER A 334 -1.15 14.28 -22.60
N LYS A 335 -1.24 13.18 -21.85
CA LYS A 335 -0.88 13.16 -20.43
C LYS A 335 0.61 13.44 -20.23
N THR A 336 0.91 14.33 -19.30
CA THR A 336 2.28 14.72 -18.92
C THR A 336 2.62 14.10 -17.58
N LEU A 337 3.86 13.62 -17.44
CA LEU A 337 4.33 12.94 -16.23
C LEU A 337 5.61 13.61 -15.74
N LEU A 338 5.62 14.01 -14.47
CA LEU A 338 6.79 14.51 -13.78
C LEU A 338 7.12 13.56 -12.64
N SER A 339 8.41 13.39 -12.36
CA SER A 339 8.85 12.93 -11.04
C SER A 339 9.13 14.15 -10.17
N TYR A 340 8.75 14.10 -8.90
CA TYR A 340 9.08 15.14 -7.93
C TYR A 340 9.87 14.55 -6.77
N CYS A 341 10.80 15.35 -6.25
CA CYS A 341 11.53 15.10 -5.01
C CYS A 341 11.39 16.32 -4.10
N LEU A 342 10.90 16.10 -2.89
CA LEU A 342 10.81 17.10 -1.84
C LEU A 342 11.90 16.82 -0.83
N PHE A 343 12.66 17.84 -0.43
CA PHE A 343 13.69 17.68 0.59
C PHE A 343 13.80 18.90 1.50
N SER A 344 14.13 18.65 2.77
CA SER A 344 14.46 19.67 3.77
C SER A 344 15.96 19.93 3.76
N GLY A 345 16.35 21.20 3.63
CA GLY A 345 17.75 21.62 3.66
C GLY A 345 18.20 22.28 2.34
N PRO A 346 19.27 23.09 2.38
CA PRO A 346 19.87 23.63 1.17
C PRO A 346 20.33 22.48 0.29
N PHE A 347 19.98 22.52 -1.01
CA PHE A 347 20.39 21.48 -1.97
C PHE A 347 21.91 21.50 -2.20
N PHE A 348 22.52 22.68 -1.98
CA PHE A 348 23.95 22.91 -2.04
C PHE A 348 24.33 23.80 -0.85
N ASP A 349 25.01 23.23 0.14
CA ASP A 349 25.95 24.04 0.91
C ASP A 349 27.13 24.24 -0.02
N TYR A 350 27.23 25.41 -0.65
CA TYR A 350 28.45 25.81 -1.34
C TYR A 350 29.52 25.96 -0.25
N GLN A 351 30.34 24.93 -0.07
CA GLN A 351 31.59 25.02 0.69
C GLN A 351 32.64 25.78 -0.11
#